data_AF-A0A518LFZ0-F1
#
_entry.id   AF-A0A518LFZ0-F1
#
_cell.length_a   1.000
_cell.length_b   1.000
_cell.length_c   1.000
_cell.angle_alpha   90.00
_cell.angle_beta   90.00
_cell.angle_gamma   90.00
#
_symmetry.space_group_name_H-M   'P 1'
#
loop_
_entity.id
_entity.type
_entity.pdbx_description
1 polymer ?
#
loop_
_entity_poly.entity_id
_entity_poly.type
_entity_poly.pdbx_seq_one_letter_code
_entity_poly.pdbx_strand_id
1 'polypeptide(L)'
;MKAEQAKKVADQALEQLSQALAAGRSEELTRYLSMLAKFHKYSFGNVMLILSQKPDATHVAGFNTWKQMGRYVRQGEKGIAIIAPMVFRKSESRRGGRDAGPAAGESAERDETVLRFRGVYVFDVSQTDGQPLPEPAGINGDPGQHLDCIKTVVASRGIALDYEIGAGSALGLSRGGRISIRPGLPAAEEFAVIAHELAHELLHRGEDRPSY
;
A
#
# COMPACT_ATOMS: atom_id res chain seq x y z
N MET A 1 -6.07 -23.77 -3.43
CA MET A 1 -5.18 -24.14 -2.30
C MET A 1 -5.97 -24.03 -0.99
N LYS A 2 -5.84 -24.97 -0.05
CA LYS A 2 -6.45 -24.83 1.30
C LYS A 2 -5.65 -23.79 2.12
N ALA A 3 -6.29 -23.09 3.06
CA ALA A 3 -5.62 -22.08 3.89
C ALA A 3 -4.39 -22.62 4.63
N GLU A 4 -4.47 -23.88 5.08
CA GLU A 4 -3.40 -24.59 5.77
C GLU A 4 -2.16 -24.78 4.89
N GLN A 5 -2.36 -25.03 3.59
CA GLN A 5 -1.26 -25.17 2.65
C GLN A 5 -0.60 -23.82 2.34
N ALA A 6 -1.38 -22.73 2.27
CA ALA A 6 -0.82 -21.39 2.17
C ALA A 6 -0.03 -21.03 3.43
N LYS A 7 -0.56 -21.35 4.62
CA LYS A 7 0.16 -21.15 5.88
C LYS A 7 1.51 -21.88 5.86
N LYS A 8 1.53 -23.15 5.44
CA LYS A 8 2.77 -23.93 5.34
C LYS A 8 3.81 -23.28 4.42
N VAL A 9 3.39 -22.71 3.28
CA VAL A 9 4.30 -21.98 2.39
C VAL A 9 4.86 -20.72 3.05
N ALA A 10 4.03 -19.97 3.79
CA ALA A 10 4.47 -18.80 4.54
C ALA A 10 5.48 -19.17 5.64
N ASP A 11 5.20 -20.24 6.39
CA ASP A 11 6.09 -20.73 7.45
C ASP A 11 7.44 -21.19 6.88
N GLN A 12 7.43 -21.85 5.71
CA GLN A 12 8.65 -22.25 5.00
C GLN A 12 9.46 -21.05 4.49
N ALA A 13 8.80 -20.02 3.95
CA ALA A 13 9.47 -18.79 3.51
C ALA A 13 10.13 -18.06 4.69
N LEU A 14 9.47 -18.04 5.85
CA LEU A 14 10.01 -17.45 7.07
C LEU A 14 11.25 -18.21 7.57
N GLU A 15 11.21 -19.53 7.57
CA GLU A 15 12.35 -20.38 7.94
C GLU A 15 13.54 -20.15 6.99
N GLN A 16 13.29 -20.07 5.68
CA GLN A 16 14.32 -19.75 4.69
C GLN A 16 14.95 -18.38 4.92
N LEU A 17 14.16 -17.37 5.26
CA LEU A 17 14.66 -16.04 5.61
C LEU A 17 15.52 -16.09 6.87
N SER A 18 15.07 -16.79 7.91
CA SER A 18 15.83 -16.99 9.17
C SER A 18 17.19 -17.63 8.91
N GLN A 19 17.23 -18.70 8.10
CA GLN A 19 18.46 -19.38 7.72
C GLN A 19 19.38 -18.52 6.85
N ALA A 20 18.82 -17.71 5.94
CA ALA A 20 19.60 -16.78 5.13
C ALA A 20 20.28 -15.71 6.00
N LEU A 21 19.55 -15.17 6.97
CA LEU A 21 20.06 -14.21 7.94
C LEU A 21 21.14 -14.81 8.83
N ALA A 22 20.93 -16.00 9.38
CA ALA A 22 21.93 -16.71 10.18
C ALA A 22 23.22 -16.98 9.37
N ALA A 23 23.10 -17.20 8.06
CA ALA A 23 24.22 -17.36 7.13
C ALA A 23 24.85 -16.04 6.66
N GLY A 24 24.45 -14.88 7.22
CA GLY A 24 24.98 -13.57 6.86
C GLY A 24 24.53 -13.02 5.51
N ARG A 25 23.52 -13.62 4.88
CA ARG A 25 22.98 -13.18 3.58
C ARG A 25 21.90 -12.13 3.77
N SER A 26 22.30 -10.87 3.79
CA SER A 26 21.40 -9.72 3.95
C SER A 26 20.54 -9.44 2.71
N GLU A 27 20.88 -9.97 1.54
CA GLU A 27 20.13 -9.76 0.30
C GLU A 27 18.68 -10.22 0.39
N GLU A 28 18.42 -11.37 1.04
CA GLU A 28 17.06 -11.88 1.22
C GLU A 28 16.23 -10.97 2.13
N LEU A 29 16.85 -10.39 3.15
CA LEU A 29 16.21 -9.39 4.00
C LEU A 29 15.90 -8.13 3.19
N THR A 30 16.83 -7.65 2.37
CA THR A 30 16.62 -6.47 1.54
C THR A 30 15.49 -6.68 0.52
N ARG A 31 15.44 -7.87 -0.13
CA ARG A 31 14.33 -8.23 -1.02
C ARG A 31 13.00 -8.26 -0.28
N TYR A 32 13.00 -8.81 0.93
CA TYR A 32 11.81 -8.83 1.76
C TYR A 32 11.34 -7.43 2.17
N LEU A 33 12.23 -6.58 2.67
CA LEU A 33 11.91 -5.20 3.04
C LEU A 33 11.41 -4.39 1.84
N SER A 34 12.00 -4.60 0.67
CA SER A 34 11.54 -4.00 -0.59
C SER A 34 10.13 -4.45 -0.95
N MET A 35 9.79 -5.72 -0.68
CA MET A 35 8.45 -6.26 -0.92
C MET A 35 7.43 -5.70 0.08
N LEU A 36 7.79 -5.59 1.36
CA LEU A 36 6.96 -4.92 2.37
C LEU A 36 6.63 -3.48 2.00
N ALA A 37 7.60 -2.74 1.46
CA ALA A 37 7.40 -1.36 1.04
C ALA A 37 6.35 -1.24 -0.08
N LYS A 38 6.32 -2.20 -1.02
CA LYS A 38 5.32 -2.26 -2.10
C LYS A 38 3.94 -2.71 -1.61
N PHE A 39 3.90 -3.74 -0.77
CA PHE A 39 2.65 -4.40 -0.34
C PHE A 39 2.25 -4.04 1.10
N HIS A 40 2.41 -2.78 1.48
CA HIS A 40 2.22 -2.28 2.85
C HIS A 40 0.77 -2.44 3.41
N LYS A 41 -0.23 -2.74 2.56
CA LYS A 41 -1.61 -3.05 2.98
C LYS A 41 -1.86 -4.54 3.24
N TYR A 42 -0.94 -5.41 2.87
CA TYR A 42 -1.05 -6.84 3.08
C TYR A 42 -0.44 -7.24 4.43
N SER A 43 -0.97 -8.30 5.04
CA SER A 43 -0.37 -8.88 6.24
C SER A 43 1.01 -9.44 5.93
N PHE A 44 1.88 -9.49 6.94
CA PHE A 44 3.21 -10.11 6.87
C PHE A 44 3.20 -11.46 6.13
N GLY A 45 2.30 -12.36 6.53
CA GLY A 45 2.19 -13.69 5.92
C GLY A 45 1.79 -13.66 4.45
N ASN A 46 0.94 -12.71 4.04
CA ASN A 46 0.60 -12.54 2.62
C ASN A 46 1.77 -11.94 1.84
N VAL A 47 2.56 -11.03 2.42
CA VAL A 47 3.77 -10.51 1.78
C VAL A 47 4.79 -11.63 1.55
N MET A 48 5.02 -12.49 2.56
CA MET A 48 5.84 -13.70 2.43
C MET A 48 5.34 -14.63 1.33
N LEU A 49 4.03 -14.86 1.26
CA LEU A 49 3.41 -15.68 0.23
C LEU A 49 3.60 -15.12 -1.18
N ILE A 50 3.43 -13.80 -1.35
CA ILE A 50 3.63 -13.18 -2.66
C ILE A 50 5.11 -13.26 -3.04
N LEU A 51 6.02 -12.92 -2.13
CA LEU A 51 7.47 -12.96 -2.35
C LEU A 51 7.95 -14.35 -2.76
N SER A 52 7.50 -15.41 -2.07
CA SER A 52 7.93 -16.79 -2.34
C SER A 52 7.40 -17.36 -3.65
N GLN A 53 6.27 -16.86 -4.15
CA GLN A 53 5.65 -17.32 -5.39
C GLN A 53 6.01 -16.46 -6.59
N LYS A 54 6.23 -15.16 -6.40
CA LYS A 54 6.56 -14.17 -7.43
C LYS A 54 7.44 -13.03 -6.86
N PRO A 55 8.77 -13.21 -6.81
CA PRO A 55 9.68 -12.23 -6.20
C PRO A 55 9.72 -10.86 -6.89
N ASP A 56 9.35 -10.82 -8.17
CA ASP A 56 9.31 -9.63 -9.02
C ASP A 56 7.95 -8.91 -9.01
N ALA A 57 7.00 -9.35 -8.17
CA ALA A 57 5.68 -8.72 -8.12
C ALA A 57 5.74 -7.23 -7.72
N THR A 58 4.86 -6.45 -8.33
CA THR A 58 4.76 -4.99 -8.16
C THR A 58 3.36 -4.56 -7.75
N HIS A 59 2.34 -5.11 -8.40
CA HIS A 59 0.93 -4.78 -8.14
C HIS A 59 0.11 -6.04 -8.27
N VAL A 60 -0.52 -6.48 -7.19
CA VAL A 60 -1.33 -7.70 -7.18
C VAL A 60 -2.79 -7.37 -6.92
N ALA A 61 -3.69 -7.99 -7.67
CA ALA A 61 -5.12 -7.89 -7.44
C ALA A 61 -5.84 -9.19 -7.80
N GLY A 62 -7.07 -9.33 -7.32
CA GLY A 62 -7.93 -10.45 -7.69
C GLY A 62 -8.39 -10.32 -9.15
N PHE A 63 -8.77 -11.45 -9.77
CA PHE A 63 -9.21 -11.51 -11.17
C PHE A 63 -10.32 -10.48 -11.50
N ASN A 64 -11.33 -10.38 -10.65
CA ASN A 64 -12.44 -9.43 -10.86
C ASN A 64 -12.00 -7.97 -10.70
N THR A 65 -11.05 -7.68 -9.81
CA THR A 65 -10.49 -6.33 -9.65
C THR A 65 -9.75 -5.92 -10.91
N TRP A 66 -8.95 -6.81 -11.50
CA TRP A 66 -8.31 -6.55 -12.78
C TRP A 66 -9.33 -6.26 -13.88
N LYS A 67 -10.39 -7.07 -13.96
CA LYS A 67 -11.47 -6.89 -14.93
C LYS A 67 -12.16 -5.52 -14.78
N GLN A 68 -12.41 -5.07 -13.55
CA GLN A 68 -12.98 -3.74 -13.28
C GLN A 68 -12.05 -2.60 -13.71
N MET A 69 -10.73 -2.82 -13.67
CA MET A 69 -9.71 -1.89 -14.14
C MET A 69 -9.44 -2.00 -15.66
N GLY A 70 -10.28 -2.72 -16.42
CA GLY A 70 -10.08 -2.90 -17.86
C GLY A 70 -8.87 -3.75 -18.22
N ARG A 71 -8.41 -4.62 -17.30
CA ARG A 71 -7.30 -5.56 -17.50
C ARG A 71 -7.76 -7.00 -17.34
N TYR A 72 -7.12 -7.92 -18.06
CA TYR A 72 -7.48 -9.33 -18.12
C TYR A 72 -6.25 -10.18 -17.87
N VAL A 73 -6.37 -11.16 -16.98
CA VAL A 73 -5.30 -12.14 -16.75
C VAL A 73 -5.13 -13.00 -17.99
N ARG A 74 -3.89 -13.16 -18.47
CA ARG A 74 -3.60 -13.98 -19.66
C ARG A 74 -3.92 -15.45 -19.40
N GLN A 75 -4.32 -16.15 -20.46
CA GLN A 75 -4.60 -17.58 -20.38
C GLN A 75 -3.34 -18.36 -19.99
N GLY A 76 -3.47 -19.27 -19.00
CA GLY A 76 -2.35 -20.11 -18.53
C GLY A 76 -1.50 -19.49 -17.43
N GLU A 77 -1.74 -18.23 -17.04
CA GLU A 77 -1.02 -17.57 -15.95
C GLU A 77 -1.29 -18.25 -14.60
N LYS A 78 -0.21 -18.44 -13.82
CA LYS A 78 -0.30 -19.06 -12.50
C LYS A 78 -0.67 -18.02 -11.45
N GLY A 79 -1.77 -18.23 -10.74
CA GLY A 79 -2.19 -17.36 -9.64
C GLY A 79 -1.28 -17.47 -8.41
N ILE A 80 -1.11 -16.34 -7.72
CA ILE A 80 -0.38 -16.20 -6.46
C ILE A 80 -1.37 -16.45 -5.32
N ALA A 81 -1.12 -17.47 -4.51
CA ALA A 81 -2.00 -17.79 -3.39
C ALA A 81 -1.78 -16.82 -2.22
N ILE A 82 -2.86 -16.25 -1.69
CA ILE A 82 -2.88 -15.44 -0.46
C ILE A 82 -3.98 -15.95 0.48
N ILE A 83 -3.91 -15.58 1.75
CA ILE A 83 -4.93 -15.90 2.75
C ILE A 83 -5.85 -14.68 2.92
N ALA A 84 -7.15 -14.87 2.72
CA ALA A 84 -8.15 -13.81 2.84
C ALA A 84 -9.28 -14.18 3.83
N PRO A 85 -9.79 -13.21 4.61
CA PRO A 85 -10.98 -13.40 5.44
C PRO A 85 -12.23 -13.58 4.58
N MET A 86 -13.15 -14.40 5.06
CA MET A 86 -14.46 -14.69 4.52
C MET A 86 -15.48 -14.49 5.64
N VAL A 87 -16.40 -13.54 5.45
CA VAL A 87 -17.47 -13.25 6.39
C VAL A 87 -18.73 -13.94 5.89
N PHE A 88 -19.28 -14.87 6.67
CA PHE A 88 -20.53 -15.55 6.37
C PHE A 88 -21.64 -15.07 7.31
N ARG A 89 -22.83 -14.78 6.77
CA ARG A 89 -24.05 -14.61 7.57
C ARG A 89 -24.71 -15.96 7.80
N LYS A 90 -25.06 -16.27 9.04
CA LYS A 90 -25.51 -17.60 9.49
C LYS A 90 -26.86 -18.04 8.89
N SER A 91 -27.63 -17.15 8.28
CA SER A 91 -28.94 -17.47 7.69
C SER A 91 -28.89 -18.35 6.43
N GLU A 92 -27.75 -18.41 5.71
CA GLU A 92 -27.62 -19.22 4.49
C GLU A 92 -27.30 -20.70 4.77
N SER A 93 -26.86 -21.08 5.99
CA SER A 93 -26.50 -22.47 6.29
C SER A 93 -27.69 -23.39 6.57
N ARG A 94 -28.92 -22.87 6.67
CA ARG A 94 -30.13 -23.65 6.97
C ARG A 94 -30.94 -24.08 5.73
N ARG A 95 -30.57 -23.71 4.50
CA ARG A 95 -31.33 -24.07 3.27
C ARG A 95 -31.02 -25.47 2.69
N GLY A 96 -30.42 -26.37 3.49
CA GLY A 96 -30.06 -27.74 3.09
C GLY A 96 -30.97 -28.86 3.59
N GLY A 97 -32.04 -28.58 4.34
CA GLY A 97 -32.96 -29.61 4.86
C GLY A 97 -34.42 -29.26 4.59
N ARG A 98 -35.14 -30.15 3.89
CA ARG A 98 -36.61 -30.10 3.74
C ARG A 98 -37.25 -30.57 5.05
N ASP A 99 -38.15 -29.78 5.64
CA ASP A 99 -39.57 -30.10 5.82
C ASP A 99 -40.29 -29.03 6.67
N ALA A 100 -41.60 -28.90 6.44
CA ALA A 100 -42.47 -27.80 6.88
C ALA A 100 -42.95 -27.90 8.34
N GLY A 101 -43.25 -26.75 8.95
CA GLY A 101 -44.09 -26.61 10.16
C GLY A 101 -43.96 -25.23 10.83
N PRO A 102 -45.06 -24.47 11.07
CA PRO A 102 -44.99 -23.09 11.57
C PRO A 102 -45.09 -23.03 13.10
N ALA A 103 -44.25 -22.24 13.76
CA ALA A 103 -44.57 -21.69 15.08
C ALA A 103 -43.72 -20.45 15.38
N ALA A 104 -44.42 -19.42 15.85
CA ALA A 104 -43.91 -18.12 16.23
C ALA A 104 -42.93 -18.19 17.41
N GLY A 105 -41.99 -17.24 17.42
CA GLY A 105 -41.08 -17.01 18.53
C GLY A 105 -40.10 -15.90 18.16
N GLU A 106 -40.49 -14.65 18.44
CA GLU A 106 -39.61 -13.49 18.41
C GLU A 106 -38.36 -13.76 19.24
N SER A 107 -37.27 -14.07 18.57
CA SER A 107 -35.93 -14.09 19.15
C SER A 107 -35.08 -13.23 18.25
N ALA A 108 -34.62 -12.09 18.75
CA ALA A 108 -33.57 -11.31 18.14
C ALA A 108 -32.29 -12.16 18.11
N GLU A 109 -32.20 -13.11 17.16
CA GLU A 109 -31.01 -13.87 16.85
C GLU A 109 -29.95 -12.83 16.45
N ARG A 110 -28.97 -12.61 17.32
CA ARG A 110 -27.77 -11.84 16.99
C ARG A 110 -27.25 -12.40 15.68
N ASP A 111 -27.14 -11.54 14.69
CA ASP A 111 -26.66 -11.86 13.36
C ASP A 111 -25.18 -12.25 13.47
N GLU A 112 -24.91 -13.48 13.93
CA GLU A 112 -23.56 -13.97 14.22
C GLU A 112 -22.83 -14.16 12.89
N THR A 113 -22.00 -13.19 12.55
CA THR A 113 -21.08 -13.28 11.42
C THR A 113 -19.94 -14.23 11.77
N VAL A 114 -19.83 -15.33 11.04
CA VAL A 114 -18.70 -16.25 11.20
C VAL A 114 -17.57 -15.80 10.29
N LEU A 115 -16.42 -15.47 10.87
CA LEU A 115 -15.20 -15.16 10.15
C LEU A 115 -14.39 -16.46 9.91
N ARG A 116 -14.11 -16.79 8.66
CA ARG A 116 -13.20 -17.88 8.28
C ARG A 116 -12.11 -17.37 7.35
N PHE A 117 -10.99 -18.07 7.27
CA PHE A 117 -9.93 -17.74 6.32
C PHE A 117 -9.83 -18.81 5.24
N ARG A 118 -9.60 -18.39 3.99
CA ARG A 118 -9.36 -19.32 2.87
C ARG A 118 -8.19 -18.84 2.02
N GLY A 119 -7.54 -19.79 1.35
CA GLY A 119 -6.60 -19.48 0.27
C GLY A 119 -7.37 -18.97 -0.94
N VAL A 120 -7.06 -17.75 -1.39
CA VAL A 120 -7.56 -17.17 -2.65
C VAL A 120 -6.38 -16.86 -3.57
N TYR A 121 -6.67 -16.58 -4.84
CA TYR A 121 -5.63 -16.27 -5.83
C TYR A 121 -5.71 -14.80 -6.27
N VAL A 122 -4.54 -14.17 -6.32
CA VAL A 122 -4.31 -12.87 -6.95
C VAL A 122 -3.31 -13.02 -8.09
N PHE A 123 -3.23 -12.02 -8.94
CA PHE A 123 -2.35 -11.99 -10.10
C PHE A 123 -1.61 -10.67 -10.10
N ASP A 124 -0.33 -10.70 -10.47
CA ASP A 124 0.46 -9.49 -10.67
C ASP A 124 0.09 -8.80 -11.99
N VAL A 125 0.27 -7.48 -12.06
CA VAL A 125 0.02 -6.69 -13.28
C VAL A 125 0.77 -7.24 -14.51
N SER A 126 1.99 -7.77 -14.32
CA SER A 126 2.79 -8.38 -15.40
C SER A 126 2.14 -9.63 -16.01
N GLN A 127 1.14 -10.22 -15.36
CA GLN A 127 0.35 -11.38 -15.80
C GLN A 127 -0.95 -10.97 -16.52
N THR A 128 -1.15 -9.68 -16.74
CA THR A 128 -2.39 -9.13 -17.29
C THR A 128 -2.12 -8.29 -18.53
N ASP A 129 -3.06 -8.31 -19.47
CA ASP A 129 -3.11 -7.40 -20.62
C ASP A 129 -4.30 -6.44 -20.47
N GLY A 130 -4.23 -5.27 -21.11
CA GLY A 130 -5.32 -4.28 -21.09
C GLY A 130 -4.82 -2.87 -20.81
N GLN A 131 -5.72 -2.01 -20.33
CA GLN A 131 -5.44 -0.58 -20.13
C GLN A 131 -4.32 -0.36 -19.11
N PRO A 132 -3.39 0.59 -19.35
CA PRO A 132 -2.35 0.92 -18.38
C PRO A 132 -2.97 1.27 -17.03
N LEU A 133 -2.25 0.97 -15.94
CA LEU A 133 -2.68 1.39 -14.61
C LEU A 133 -2.80 2.91 -14.56
N PRO A 134 -3.80 3.47 -13.85
CA PRO A 134 -3.88 4.91 -13.66
C PRO A 134 -2.63 5.38 -12.93
N GLU A 135 -2.00 6.42 -13.46
CA GLU A 135 -0.91 7.07 -12.77
C GLU A 135 -1.47 7.81 -11.54
N PRO A 136 -0.71 7.90 -10.43
CA PRO A 136 -1.05 8.79 -9.34
C PRO A 136 -1.31 10.19 -9.90
N ALA A 137 -2.38 10.83 -9.46
CA ALA A 137 -2.69 12.19 -9.90
C ALA A 137 -1.51 13.11 -9.56
N GLY A 138 -0.84 13.63 -10.59
CA GLY A 138 0.18 14.66 -10.44
C GLY A 138 -0.44 15.99 -10.01
N ILE A 139 0.37 16.85 -9.38
CA ILE A 139 -0.05 18.21 -9.04
C ILE A 139 0.10 19.05 -10.32
N ASN A 140 -1.03 19.47 -10.87
CA ASN A 140 -1.10 20.17 -12.15
C ASN A 140 -1.81 21.52 -11.98
N GLY A 141 -1.63 22.42 -12.94
CA GLY A 141 -2.24 23.74 -12.99
C GLY A 141 -1.22 24.87 -13.03
N ASP A 142 -1.71 26.10 -12.92
CA ASP A 142 -0.87 27.30 -12.81
C ASP A 142 -1.20 28.01 -11.48
N PRO A 143 -0.26 28.07 -10.51
CA PRO A 143 -0.48 28.82 -9.28
C PRO A 143 -0.53 30.34 -9.53
N GLY A 144 -0.06 30.82 -10.69
CA GLY A 144 0.04 32.23 -11.01
C GLY A 144 0.82 33.00 -9.93
N GLN A 145 0.26 34.12 -9.49
CA GLN A 145 0.86 34.98 -8.48
C GLN A 145 1.02 34.31 -7.10
N HIS A 146 0.27 33.24 -6.82
CA HIS A 146 0.32 32.59 -5.50
C HIS A 146 1.67 31.94 -5.22
N LEU A 147 2.42 31.55 -6.25
CA LEU A 147 3.78 31.04 -6.09
C LEU A 147 4.73 32.12 -5.55
N ASP A 148 4.66 33.34 -6.07
CA ASP A 148 5.46 34.45 -5.56
C ASP A 148 4.96 34.93 -4.19
N CYS A 149 3.65 34.93 -3.98
CA CYS A 149 3.06 35.26 -2.68
C CYS A 149 3.54 34.29 -1.59
N ILE A 150 3.56 32.98 -1.85
CA ILE A 150 3.98 32.02 -0.83
C ILE A 150 5.48 32.13 -0.53
N LYS A 151 6.33 32.39 -1.54
CA LYS A 151 7.76 32.70 -1.34
C LYS A 151 7.95 33.95 -0.47
N THR A 152 7.12 34.98 -0.69
CA THR A 152 7.12 36.19 0.13
C THR A 152 6.70 35.90 1.56
N VAL A 153 5.68 35.05 1.77
CA VAL A 153 5.27 34.62 3.11
C VAL A 153 6.39 33.88 3.82
N VAL A 154 7.09 32.96 3.16
CA VAL A 154 8.25 32.24 3.71
C VAL A 154 9.31 33.25 4.19
N ALA A 155 9.72 34.18 3.34
CA ALA A 155 10.70 35.21 3.67
C ALA A 155 10.24 36.11 4.83
N SER A 156 8.97 36.54 4.84
CA SER A 156 8.41 37.40 5.89
C SER A 156 8.42 36.76 7.28
N ARG A 157 8.47 35.42 7.33
CA ARG A 157 8.55 34.63 8.57
C ARG A 157 9.97 34.31 9.01
N GLY A 158 10.97 34.89 8.34
CA GLY A 158 12.39 34.67 8.62
C GLY A 158 12.87 33.27 8.27
N ILE A 159 12.16 32.57 7.37
CA ILE A 159 12.53 31.24 6.90
C ILE A 159 13.32 31.39 5.60
N ALA A 160 14.51 30.79 5.53
CA ALA A 160 15.30 30.75 4.31
C ALA A 160 14.69 29.76 3.31
N LEU A 161 14.67 30.10 2.02
CA LEU A 161 14.25 29.20 0.94
C LEU A 161 15.44 28.96 0.01
N ASP A 162 15.81 27.70 -0.21
CA ASP A 162 16.85 27.30 -1.15
C ASP A 162 16.40 26.12 -2.04
N TYR A 163 17.15 25.87 -3.09
CA TYR A 163 16.86 24.80 -4.06
C TYR A 163 17.93 23.70 -4.02
N GLU A 164 18.25 23.23 -2.81
CA GLU A 164 19.32 22.27 -2.56
C GLU A 164 18.81 21.05 -1.76
N ILE A 165 18.21 20.09 -2.48
CA ILE A 165 17.93 18.76 -1.95
C ILE A 165 18.95 17.76 -2.51
N GLY A 166 19.57 16.98 -1.62
CA GLY A 166 20.50 15.89 -1.97
C GLY A 166 19.82 14.65 -2.56
N ALA A 167 20.58 13.56 -2.71
CA ALA A 167 20.06 12.30 -3.25
C ALA A 167 18.93 11.73 -2.35
N GLY A 168 17.72 11.63 -2.89
CA GLY A 168 16.55 11.12 -2.19
C GLY A 168 15.26 11.30 -2.99
N SER A 169 14.15 10.72 -2.52
CA SER A 169 12.85 10.84 -3.19
C SER A 169 12.09 12.13 -2.83
N ALA A 170 12.47 12.84 -1.77
CA ALA A 170 11.79 14.03 -1.27
C ALA A 170 11.86 15.23 -2.24
N LEU A 171 10.72 15.89 -2.46
CA LEU A 171 10.60 17.11 -3.28
C LEU A 171 10.89 18.39 -2.48
N GLY A 172 10.69 18.34 -1.16
CA GLY A 172 10.87 19.42 -0.20
C GLY A 172 11.42 18.90 1.13
N LEU A 173 12.10 19.76 1.89
CA LEU A 173 12.55 19.50 3.26
C LEU A 173 12.44 20.76 4.13
N SER A 174 11.69 20.67 5.22
CA SER A 174 11.73 21.61 6.35
C SER A 174 12.90 21.30 7.30
N ARG A 175 13.78 22.28 7.53
CA ARG A 175 15.00 22.16 8.36
C ARG A 175 15.01 23.05 9.61
N GLY A 176 13.93 23.77 9.89
CA GLY A 176 13.77 24.59 11.10
C GLY A 176 14.37 25.97 10.90
N GLY A 177 13.59 26.86 10.31
CA GLY A 177 14.05 28.16 9.82
C GLY A 177 14.56 28.13 8.38
N ARG A 178 14.48 26.98 7.70
CA ARG A 178 14.88 26.82 6.29
C ARG A 178 14.03 25.77 5.59
N ILE A 179 13.61 26.07 4.37
CA ILE A 179 12.95 25.16 3.45
C ILE A 179 13.89 24.94 2.26
N SER A 180 14.23 23.68 1.99
CA SER A 180 14.99 23.28 0.80
C SER A 180 14.06 22.58 -0.19
N ILE A 181 14.13 22.94 -1.46
CA ILE A 181 13.26 22.38 -2.52
C ILE A 181 14.09 21.76 -3.63
N ARG A 182 13.58 20.70 -4.27
CA ARG A 182 14.23 20.13 -5.44
C ARG A 182 14.25 21.15 -6.59
N PRO A 183 15.39 21.39 -7.24
CA PRO A 183 15.43 22.28 -8.39
C PRO A 183 14.67 21.69 -9.59
N GLY A 184 14.00 22.55 -10.37
CA GLY A 184 13.35 22.18 -11.63
C GLY A 184 11.95 21.58 -11.50
N LEU A 185 11.27 21.74 -10.36
CA LEU A 185 9.87 21.35 -10.24
C LEU A 185 8.95 22.23 -11.10
N PRO A 186 7.87 21.69 -11.68
CA PRO A 186 6.79 22.49 -12.26
C PRO A 186 6.22 23.46 -11.23
N ALA A 187 5.77 24.64 -11.68
CA ALA A 187 5.28 25.70 -10.78
C ALA A 187 4.19 25.23 -9.79
N ALA A 188 3.26 24.39 -10.25
CA ALA A 188 2.20 23.83 -9.39
C ALA A 188 2.76 22.91 -8.29
N GLU A 189 3.72 22.05 -8.63
CA GLU A 189 4.41 21.19 -7.67
C GLU A 189 5.25 22.01 -6.71
N GLU A 190 6.01 22.98 -7.21
CA GLU A 190 6.81 23.88 -6.40
C GLU A 190 5.95 24.60 -5.36
N PHE A 191 4.82 25.18 -5.79
CA PHE A 191 3.88 25.83 -4.89
C PHE A 191 3.36 24.88 -3.80
N ALA A 192 2.91 23.68 -4.19
CA ALA A 192 2.37 22.70 -3.25
C ALA A 192 3.42 22.19 -2.26
N VAL A 193 4.66 22.00 -2.73
CA VAL A 193 5.80 21.62 -1.89
C VAL A 193 6.15 22.74 -0.92
N ILE A 194 6.26 24.00 -1.37
CA ILE A 194 6.48 25.14 -0.46
C ILE A 194 5.38 25.20 0.60
N ALA A 195 4.12 25.01 0.21
CA ALA A 195 3.00 25.03 1.15
C ALA A 195 3.10 23.91 2.20
N HIS A 196 3.47 22.70 1.78
CA HIS A 196 3.68 21.56 2.67
C HIS A 196 4.82 21.81 3.66
N GLU A 197 5.99 22.21 3.17
CA GLU A 197 7.16 22.46 4.03
C GLU A 197 6.96 23.68 4.93
N LEU A 198 6.28 24.72 4.46
CA LEU A 198 5.88 25.86 5.29
C LEU A 198 4.94 25.41 6.42
N ALA A 199 4.00 24.50 6.16
CA ALA A 199 3.17 23.94 7.22
C ALA A 199 4.02 23.21 8.27
N HIS A 200 5.04 22.44 7.87
CA HIS A 200 6.00 21.84 8.81
C HIS A 200 6.76 22.89 9.61
N GLU A 201 7.25 23.96 8.96
CA GLU A 201 7.93 25.07 9.61
C GLU A 201 7.05 25.80 10.63
N LEU A 202 5.73 25.79 10.47
CA LEU A 202 4.80 26.50 11.36
C LEU A 202 4.22 25.62 12.46
N LEU A 203 3.88 24.37 12.13
CA LEU A 203 3.11 23.48 12.99
C LEU A 203 3.97 22.45 13.72
N HIS A 204 5.16 22.16 13.20
CA HIS A 204 6.02 21.09 13.71
C HIS A 204 7.40 21.61 14.17
N ARG A 205 7.41 22.74 14.91
CA ARG A 205 8.58 23.27 15.64
C ARG A 205 8.69 22.59 17.01
N GLY A 206 9.22 21.37 17.06
CA GLY A 206 9.45 20.63 18.32
C GLY A 206 10.87 20.07 18.41
N GLU A 207 11.34 19.83 19.63
CA GLU A 207 12.69 19.35 20.01
C GLU A 207 13.09 17.99 19.41
N ASP A 208 12.16 17.28 18.74
CA ASP A 208 12.37 15.96 18.13
C ASP A 208 12.82 15.99 16.66
N ARG A 209 13.42 17.10 16.18
CA ARG A 209 13.97 17.13 14.81
C ARG A 209 15.36 16.50 14.79
N PRO A 210 15.59 15.41 14.02
CA PRO A 210 16.94 14.89 13.83
C PRO A 210 17.80 15.95 13.13
N SER A 211 18.93 16.29 13.76
CA SER A 211 19.99 17.08 13.13
C SER A 211 20.62 16.22 12.03
N TYR A 212 20.32 16.53 10.77
CA TYR A 212 20.98 15.96 9.60
C TYR A 212 22.22 16.77 9.22
#